data_AF-A0A1G3Y8A9-F1
#
_entry.id   AF-A0A1G3Y8A9-F1
#
_cell.length_a   1.000
_cell.length_b   1.000
_cell.length_c   1.000
_cell.angle_alpha   90.00
_cell.angle_beta   90.00
_cell.angle_gamma   90.00
#
_symmetry.space_group_name_H-M   'P 1'
#
loop_
_entity.id
_entity.type
_entity.pdbx_description
1 polymer ?
#
loop_
_entity_poly.entity_id
_entity_poly.type
_entity_poly.pdbx_seq_one_letter_code
_entity_poly.pdbx_strand_id
1 'polypeptide(L)'
;MLPPTNILYLQATTACLTAIIITQVGNIFACRSSRESIFSIGFLSNRLIFVGIIVEILLQLFIVYHPWGNKIFRTAPVGLHVWLILIPFSIGLLMAEEVRKFYVRKWSRAY
;
A
#
# COMPACT_ATOMS: atom_id res chain seq x y z
N MET A 1 -27.77 -6.05 -6.38
CA MET A 1 -26.31 -6.19 -6.64
C MET A 1 -26.04 -5.66 -8.03
N LEU A 2 -25.00 -4.85 -8.21
CA LEU A 2 -24.63 -4.34 -9.55
C LEU A 2 -24.14 -5.49 -10.44
N PRO A 3 -24.46 -5.51 -11.74
CA PRO A 3 -23.91 -6.48 -12.67
C PRO A 3 -22.37 -6.41 -12.71
N PRO A 4 -21.64 -7.53 -12.86
CA PRO A 4 -20.18 -7.54 -12.91
C PRO A 4 -19.60 -6.85 -14.16
N THR A 5 -20.44 -6.51 -15.13
CA THR A 5 -20.08 -5.70 -16.31
C THR A 5 -20.28 -4.20 -16.10
N ASN A 6 -20.87 -3.78 -14.97
CA ASN A 6 -21.11 -2.37 -14.69
C ASN A 6 -19.79 -1.64 -14.39
N ILE A 7 -19.58 -0.49 -15.04
CA ILE A 7 -18.38 0.34 -14.88
C ILE A 7 -18.14 0.69 -13.40
N LEU A 8 -19.20 0.99 -12.64
CA LEU A 8 -19.07 1.33 -11.22
C LEU A 8 -18.53 0.16 -10.39
N TYR A 9 -18.94 -1.06 -10.72
CA TYR A 9 -18.46 -2.29 -10.07
C TYR A 9 -16.96 -2.53 -10.36
N LEU A 10 -16.56 -2.35 -11.62
CA LEU A 10 -15.16 -2.47 -12.05
C LEU A 10 -14.28 -1.38 -11.41
N GLN A 11 -14.78 -0.15 -11.32
CA GLN A 11 -14.08 0.95 -10.65
C GLN A 11 -13.94 0.69 -9.14
N ALA A 12 -14.98 0.17 -8.47
CA ALA A 12 -14.90 -0.22 -7.06
C ALA A 12 -13.87 -1.35 -6.84
N THR A 13 -13.86 -2.35 -7.73
CA THR A 13 -12.85 -3.43 -7.72
C THR A 13 -11.44 -2.87 -7.87
N THR A 14 -11.26 -1.92 -8.78
CA THR A 14 -9.98 -1.24 -9.02
C THR A 14 -9.54 -0.39 -7.82
N ALA A 15 -10.47 0.34 -7.20
CA ALA A 15 -10.22 1.12 -6.01
C ALA A 15 -9.79 0.24 -4.84
N CYS A 16 -10.45 -0.91 -4.64
CA CYS A 16 -10.07 -1.90 -3.63
C CYS A 16 -8.66 -2.46 -3.87
N LEU A 17 -8.36 -2.88 -5.10
CA LEU A 17 -7.01 -3.35 -5.47
C LEU A 17 -5.95 -2.27 -5.23
N THR A 18 -6.24 -1.03 -5.65
CA THR A 18 -5.35 0.11 -5.44
C THR A 18 -5.13 0.38 -3.95
N ALA A 19 -6.18 0.27 -3.12
CA ALA A 19 -6.08 0.44 -1.68
C ALA A 19 -5.15 -0.58 -1.04
N ILE A 20 -5.28 -1.85 -1.43
CA ILE A 20 -4.40 -2.93 -0.95
C ILE A 20 -2.95 -2.61 -1.31
N ILE A 21 -2.67 -2.31 -2.58
CA ILE A 21 -1.30 -2.07 -3.06
C ILE A 21 -0.67 -0.84 -2.40
N ILE A 22 -1.38 0.30 -2.36
CA ILE A 22 -0.88 1.51 -1.69
C ILE A 22 -0.58 1.25 -0.21
N THR A 23 -1.38 0.42 0.45
CA THR A 23 -1.16 0.04 1.85
C THR A 23 0.03 -0.91 2.02
N GLN A 24 0.32 -1.77 1.04
CA GLN A 24 1.48 -2.66 1.07
C GLN A 24 2.81 -1.91 1.01
N VAL A 25 2.86 -0.75 0.36
CA VAL A 25 4.02 0.17 0.44
C VAL A 25 4.29 0.59 1.89
N GLY A 26 3.27 0.88 2.69
CA GLY A 26 3.47 1.17 4.13
C GLY A 26 3.90 -0.08 4.89
N ASN A 27 3.29 -1.21 4.57
CA ASN A 27 3.53 -2.49 5.23
C ASN A 27 4.97 -3.01 5.07
N ILE A 28 5.59 -2.84 3.89
CA ILE A 28 6.99 -3.30 3.68
C ILE A 28 7.97 -2.55 4.59
N PHE A 29 7.72 -1.26 4.88
CA PHE A 29 8.51 -0.52 5.85
C PHE A 29 8.17 -0.94 7.28
N ALA A 30 6.89 -1.11 7.61
CA ALA A 30 6.40 -1.60 8.90
C ALA A 30 7.07 -2.93 9.31
N CYS A 31 7.08 -3.92 8.42
CA CYS A 31 7.65 -5.25 8.64
C CYS A 31 9.18 -5.30 8.64
N ARG A 32 9.88 -4.22 8.26
CA ARG A 32 11.34 -4.20 8.16
C ARG A 32 12.04 -4.47 9.50
N SER A 33 11.43 -4.11 10.61
CA SER A 33 11.96 -4.41 11.94
C SER A 33 10.84 -4.57 12.95
N SER A 34 10.88 -5.64 13.73
CA SER A 34 9.87 -5.94 14.74
C SER A 34 10.00 -5.11 16.02
N ARG A 35 11.16 -4.47 16.24
CA ARG A 35 11.49 -3.69 17.45
C ARG A 35 11.99 -2.28 17.14
N GLU A 36 12.88 -2.15 16.17
CA GLU A 36 13.50 -0.87 15.85
C GLU A 36 12.58 0.01 15.00
N SER A 37 12.61 1.31 15.31
CA SER A 37 11.83 2.30 14.58
C SER A 37 12.43 2.54 13.20
N ILE A 38 11.57 2.69 12.20
CA ILE A 38 11.97 3.00 10.83
C ILE A 38 12.69 4.35 10.77
N PHE A 39 12.36 5.29 11.65
CA PHE A 39 13.05 6.59 11.77
C PHE A 39 14.51 6.46 12.21
N SER A 40 14.84 5.41 12.98
CA SER A 40 16.22 5.15 13.42
C SER A 40 17.03 4.37 12.39
N ILE A 41 16.39 3.48 11.63
CA ILE A 41 17.05 2.68 10.58
C ILE A 41 17.25 3.50 9.29
N GLY A 42 16.35 4.46 9.05
CA GLY A 42 16.32 5.27 7.85
C GLY A 42 15.56 4.60 6.69
N PHE A 43 14.67 5.36 6.06
CA PHE A 43 13.85 4.89 4.93
C PHE A 43 14.68 4.42 3.73
N LEU A 44 15.83 5.05 3.47
CA LEU A 44 16.68 4.82 2.29
C LEU A 44 17.76 3.75 2.46
N SER A 45 17.80 3.07 3.62
CA SER A 45 18.92 2.17 3.92
C SER A 45 18.93 0.86 3.10
N ASN A 46 17.80 0.43 2.52
CA ASN A 46 17.73 -0.77 1.69
C ASN A 46 17.24 -0.47 0.26
N ARG A 47 18.14 -0.53 -0.72
CA ARG A 47 17.84 -0.27 -2.14
C ARG A 47 16.87 -1.29 -2.76
N LEU A 48 16.84 -2.53 -2.26
CA LEU A 48 15.92 -3.55 -2.77
C LEU A 48 14.46 -3.20 -2.47
N ILE A 49 14.19 -2.54 -1.35
CA ILE A 49 12.83 -2.08 -1.02
C ILE A 49 12.34 -1.06 -2.06
N PHE A 50 13.21 -0.13 -2.47
CA PHE A 50 12.86 0.85 -3.52
C PHE A 50 12.59 0.19 -4.86
N VAL A 51 13.41 -0.79 -5.26
CA VAL A 51 13.16 -1.55 -6.49
C VAL A 51 11.81 -2.27 -6.41
N GLY A 52 11.50 -2.90 -5.28
CA GLY A 52 10.21 -3.54 -5.04
C GLY A 52 9.04 -2.58 -5.19
N ILE A 53 9.11 -1.41 -4.55
CA ILE A 53 8.07 -0.36 -4.63
C ILE A 53 7.90 0.14 -6.06
N ILE A 54 8.99 0.37 -6.80
CA ILE A 54 8.92 0.80 -8.20
C ILE A 54 8.23 -0.26 -9.05
N VAL A 55 8.62 -1.53 -8.92
CA VAL A 55 8.00 -2.65 -9.66
C VAL A 55 6.51 -2.76 -9.32
N GLU A 56 6.15 -2.63 -8.05
CA GLU A 56 4.78 -2.67 -7.57
C GLU A 56 3.92 -1.55 -8.19
N ILE A 57 4.41 -0.31 -8.16
CA ILE A 57 3.71 0.84 -8.76
C ILE A 57 3.57 0.66 -10.27
N LEU A 58 4.61 0.21 -10.97
CA LEU A 58 4.55 -0.03 -12.41
C LEU A 58 3.54 -1.12 -12.76
N LEU A 59 3.52 -2.21 -12.00
CA LEU A 59 2.55 -3.29 -12.20
C LEU A 59 1.13 -2.80 -11.93
N GLN A 60 0.92 -1.98 -10.90
CA GLN A 60 -0.39 -1.41 -10.62
C GLN A 60 -0.86 -0.47 -11.74
N LEU A 61 0.02 0.40 -12.24
CA LEU A 61 -0.31 1.26 -13.37
C LEU A 61 -0.65 0.44 -14.63
N PHE A 62 0.07 -0.66 -14.87
CA PHE A 62 -0.26 -1.58 -15.94
C PHE A 62 -1.64 -2.20 -15.74
N ILE A 63 -1.99 -2.67 -14.53
CA ILE A 63 -3.30 -3.28 -14.27
C ILE A 63 -4.44 -2.27 -14.51
N VAL A 64 -4.30 -1.04 -14.02
CA VAL A 64 -5.36 -0.02 -14.06
C VAL A 64 -5.57 0.60 -15.44
N TYR A 65 -4.47 0.87 -16.17
CA TYR A 65 -4.54 1.67 -17.40
C TYR A 65 -4.31 0.85 -18.67
N HIS A 66 -3.72 -0.34 -18.60
CA HIS A 66 -3.50 -1.17 -19.78
C HIS A 66 -4.71 -2.05 -20.08
N PRO A 67 -5.16 -2.16 -21.34
CA PRO A 67 -6.35 -2.95 -21.71
C PRO A 67 -6.23 -4.44 -21.35
N TRP A 68 -5.02 -5.01 -21.41
CA TRP A 68 -4.80 -6.39 -20.94
C TRP A 68 -4.95 -6.52 -19.42
N GLY A 69 -4.45 -5.55 -18.65
CA GLY A 69 -4.59 -5.51 -17.20
C GLY A 69 -6.07 -5.47 -16.80
N ASN A 70 -6.81 -4.54 -17.40
CA ASN A 70 -8.25 -4.39 -17.21
C ASN A 70 -9.05 -5.65 -17.57
N LYS A 71 -8.65 -6.37 -18.63
CA LYS A 71 -9.32 -7.61 -19.03
C LYS A 71 -9.07 -8.77 -18.07
N ILE A 72 -7.84 -8.93 -17.59
CA ILE A 72 -7.45 -10.05 -16.70
C ILE A 72 -8.01 -9.85 -15.29
N PHE A 73 -7.81 -8.64 -14.73
CA PHE A 73 -8.18 -8.33 -13.35
C PHE A 73 -9.61 -7.79 -13.21
N ARG A 74 -10.33 -7.64 -14.33
CA ARG A 74 -11.67 -7.03 -14.37
C ARG A 74 -11.67 -5.66 -13.66
N THR A 75 -10.73 -4.81 -14.07
CA THR A 75 -10.56 -3.46 -13.56
C THR A 75 -11.00 -2.43 -14.60
N ALA A 76 -11.21 -1.20 -14.15
CA ALA A 76 -11.54 -0.05 -14.97
C ALA A 76 -10.70 1.15 -14.50
N PRO A 77 -10.33 2.08 -15.41
CA PRO A 77 -9.55 3.24 -15.03
C PRO A 77 -10.28 4.06 -13.95
N VAL A 78 -9.52 4.41 -12.92
CA VAL A 78 -9.98 5.24 -11.79
C VAL A 78 -9.30 6.60 -11.85
N GLY A 79 -10.01 7.64 -11.41
CA GLY A 79 -9.47 8.98 -11.37
C GLY A 79 -8.39 9.15 -10.30
N LEU A 80 -7.55 10.17 -10.48
CA LEU A 80 -6.43 10.49 -9.58
C LEU A 80 -6.88 10.79 -8.14
N HIS A 81 -8.14 11.21 -7.95
CA HIS A 81 -8.74 11.42 -6.63
C HIS A 81 -8.73 10.14 -5.76
N VAL A 82 -8.95 8.96 -6.35
CA VAL A 82 -8.92 7.68 -5.61
C VAL A 82 -7.53 7.45 -5.04
N TRP A 83 -6.49 7.67 -5.84
CA TRP A 83 -5.11 7.52 -5.42
C TRP A 83 -4.77 8.45 -4.25
N LEU A 84 -5.15 9.72 -4.33
CA LEU A 84 -4.89 10.70 -3.28
C LEU A 84 -5.60 10.36 -1.96
N ILE A 85 -6.82 9.82 -2.03
CA ILE A 85 -7.58 9.40 -0.85
C ILE A 85 -6.91 8.21 -0.15
N LEU A 86 -6.22 7.34 -0.89
CA LEU A 86 -5.62 6.11 -0.35
C LEU A 86 -4.26 6.34 0.33
N ILE A 87 -3.50 7.35 -0.09
CA ILE A 87 -2.17 7.66 0.48
C ILE A 87 -2.20 7.85 2.01
N PRO A 88 -3.14 8.64 2.59
CA PRO A 88 -3.26 8.79 4.03
C PRO A 88 -3.44 7.48 4.80
N PHE A 89 -4.10 6.48 4.21
CA PHE A 89 -4.30 5.18 4.88
C PHE A 89 -3.00 4.38 5.00
N SER A 90 -2.16 4.41 3.97
CA SER A 90 -0.83 3.79 4.00
C SER A 90 0.06 4.44 5.06
N ILE A 91 0.04 5.78 5.13
CA ILE A 91 0.74 6.55 6.18
C ILE A 91 0.16 6.19 7.57
N GLY A 92 -1.16 6.11 7.70
CA GLY A 92 -1.84 5.73 8.93
C GLY A 92 -1.44 4.33 9.43
N LEU A 93 -1.33 3.35 8.52
CA LEU A 93 -0.84 2.01 8.85
C LEU A 93 0.60 2.06 9.39
N LEU A 94 1.48 2.79 8.69
CA LEU A 94 2.88 2.96 9.11
C LEU A 94 2.98 3.60 10.49
N MET A 95 2.19 4.66 10.74
CA MET A 95 2.15 5.35 12.04
C MET A 95 1.63 4.44 13.15
N ALA A 96 0.55 3.68 12.89
CA ALA A 96 0.01 2.73 13.86
C ALA A 96 1.05 1.68 14.27
N GLU A 97 1.83 1.19 13.31
CA GLU A 97 2.89 0.24 13.58
C GLU A 97 4.06 0.86 14.37
N GLU A 98 4.47 2.09 14.05
CA GLU A 98 5.51 2.79 14.81
C GLU A 98 5.07 3.07 16.25
N VAL A 99 3.79 3.39 16.47
CA VAL A 99 3.19 3.51 17.80
C VAL A 99 3.24 2.17 18.55
N ARG A 100 2.89 1.05 17.89
CA ARG A 100 3.00 -0.30 18.47
C ARG A 100 4.43 -0.61 18.90
N LYS A 101 5.42 -0.37 18.03
CA LYS A 101 6.84 -0.57 18.34
C LYS A 101 7.33 0.32 19.47
N PHE A 102 6.83 1.55 19.57
CA PHE A 102 7.14 2.45 20.68
C PHE A 102 6.66 1.86 22.02
N TYR A 103 5.43 1.38 22.10
CA TYR A 103 4.92 0.73 23.31
C TYR A 103 5.71 -0.54 23.67
N VAL A 104 6.02 -1.39 22.68
CA VAL A 104 6.84 -2.61 22.90
C VAL A 104 8.23 -2.28 23.44
N ARG A 105 8.90 -1.26 22.90
CA ARG A 105 10.21 -0.80 23.39
C ARG A 105 10.15 -0.26 24.82
N LYS A 106 9.08 0.47 25.16
CA LYS A 106 8.87 1.00 26.52
C LYS A 106 8.62 -0.11 27.54
N TRP A 107 7.81 -1.11 27.19
CA TRP A 107 7.51 -2.26 28.06
C TRP A 107 8.72 -3.18 28.26
N SER A 108 9.52 -3.44 27.21
CA SER A 108 10.71 -4.27 27.32
C SER A 108 11.86 -3.65 28.13
N ARG A 109 11.80 -2.36 28.47
CA ARG A 109 12.77 -1.71 29.38
C ARG A 109 12.30 -1.67 30.83
N ALA A 110 11.05 -2.05 31.10
CA ALA A 110 10.45 -2.05 32.44
C ALA A 110 10.58 -3.41 33.16
N TYR A 111 11.13 -4.41 32.48
CA TYR A 111 11.61 -5.70 33.00
C TYR A 111 13.10 -5.83 32.69
#